data_AF-A0A7S3KAI3-F1
#
_entry.id   AF-A0A7S3KAI3-F1
#
_cell.length_a   1.000
_cell.length_b   1.000
_cell.length_c   1.000
_cell.angle_alpha   90.00
_cell.angle_beta   90.00
_cell.angle_gamma   90.00
#
_symmetry.space_group_name_H-M   'P 1'
#
loop_
_entity.id
_entity.type
_entity.pdbx_description
1 polymer ?
#
loop_
_entity_poly.entity_id
_entity_poly.type
_entity_poly.pdbx_seq_one_letter_code
_entity_poly.pdbx_strand_id
1 'polypeptide(L)'
;AMKAKNIIMNTLYLANNAKICKRYRDSDNFNSLMSVAFKGLTQEIPEEFTTPTESTDIIDKLNKNDFWMLKKKCITLLNRVMIQLFKENEAEDDLKALSKIFLENHSKELIDIAFLILDLSLTKFVASEVVSCAVRIINRTDKAPNLLAIVLERHEDIVFKYSIPLLYLSPHDIEEFTENPVSYTRGLYSLTISSLSARSYAIDM
;
A
#
# COMPACT_ATOMS: atom_id res chain seq x y z
N ALA A 1 -7.84 -8.67 -20.97
CA ALA A 1 -8.29 -7.46 -20.23
C ALA A 1 -7.30 -7.02 -19.14
N MET A 2 -6.87 -7.92 -18.23
CA MET A 2 -6.01 -7.55 -17.09
C MET A 2 -4.66 -6.92 -17.48
N LYS A 3 -3.96 -7.49 -18.47
CA LYS A 3 -2.70 -6.94 -18.99
C LYS A 3 -2.81 -5.49 -19.46
N ALA A 4 -3.90 -5.14 -20.15
CA ALA A 4 -4.14 -3.76 -20.60
C ALA A 4 -4.33 -2.80 -19.41
N LYS A 5 -5.12 -3.19 -18.40
CA LYS A 5 -5.27 -2.43 -17.15
C LYS A 5 -3.92 -2.24 -16.46
N ASN A 6 -3.08 -3.27 -16.44
CA ASN A 6 -1.74 -3.23 -15.88
C ASN A 6 -0.81 -2.26 -16.59
N ILE A 7 -0.89 -2.17 -17.92
CA ILE A 7 -0.12 -1.22 -18.72
C ILE A 7 -0.60 0.20 -18.43
N ILE A 8 -1.91 0.45 -18.47
CA ILE A 8 -2.50 1.77 -18.20
C ILE A 8 -2.08 2.24 -16.80
N MET A 9 -2.26 1.41 -15.77
CA MET A 9 -1.88 1.79 -14.41
C MET A 9 -0.38 1.99 -14.26
N ASN A 10 0.45 1.24 -14.98
CA ASN A 10 1.89 1.46 -14.98
C ASN A 10 2.24 2.83 -15.59
N THR A 11 1.61 3.19 -16.70
CA THR A 11 1.79 4.50 -17.33
C THR A 11 1.35 5.62 -16.40
N LEU A 12 0.19 5.48 -15.74
CA LEU A 12 -0.30 6.47 -14.77
C LEU A 12 0.64 6.60 -13.57
N TYR A 13 1.13 5.49 -13.04
CA TYR A 13 2.11 5.46 -11.96
C TYR A 13 3.41 6.18 -12.36
N LEU A 14 3.98 5.84 -13.52
CA LEU A 14 5.22 6.44 -14.00
C LEU A 14 5.05 7.95 -14.25
N ALA A 15 3.93 8.35 -14.86
CA ALA A 15 3.63 9.75 -15.15
C ALA A 15 3.49 10.62 -13.89
N ASN A 16 3.11 10.04 -12.75
CA ASN A 16 2.92 10.74 -11.48
C ASN A 16 3.99 10.39 -10.43
N ASN A 17 5.08 9.71 -10.85
CA ASN A 17 6.05 9.12 -9.94
C ASN A 17 6.79 10.16 -9.10
N ALA A 18 7.24 11.24 -9.75
CA ALA A 18 8.02 12.31 -9.11
C ALA A 18 7.14 13.45 -8.60
N LYS A 19 6.11 13.84 -9.37
CA LYS A 19 5.15 14.90 -9.07
C LYS A 19 3.85 14.59 -9.79
N ILE A 20 2.71 15.01 -9.24
CA ILE A 20 1.42 14.94 -9.95
C ILE A 20 1.56 15.68 -11.28
N CYS A 21 1.33 14.95 -12.37
CA CYS A 21 1.40 15.47 -13.73
C CYS A 21 0.40 16.61 -13.91
N LYS A 22 0.78 17.66 -14.64
CA LYS A 22 -0.05 18.86 -14.84
C LYS A 22 -1.47 18.55 -15.31
N ARG A 23 -1.65 17.51 -16.13
CA ARG A 23 -2.97 17.06 -16.61
C ARG A 23 -3.89 16.57 -15.50
N TYR A 24 -3.37 16.10 -14.38
CA TYR A 24 -4.16 15.60 -13.25
C TYR A 24 -4.23 16.63 -12.11
N ARG A 25 -3.95 17.90 -12.40
CA ARG A 25 -4.03 18.97 -11.39
C ARG A 25 -5.34 19.73 -11.37
N ASP A 26 -6.15 19.59 -12.41
CA ASP A 26 -7.55 19.99 -12.34
C ASP A 26 -8.36 18.95 -11.54
N SER A 27 -9.44 19.41 -10.91
CA SER A 27 -10.28 18.58 -10.04
C SER A 27 -10.85 17.36 -10.77
N ASP A 28 -11.27 17.52 -12.02
CA ASP A 28 -12.04 16.50 -12.73
C ASP A 28 -11.14 15.35 -13.18
N ASN A 29 -9.97 15.66 -13.74
CA ASN A 29 -8.97 14.66 -14.07
C ASN A 29 -8.36 14.03 -12.82
N PHE A 30 -8.16 14.80 -11.74
CA PHE A 30 -7.70 14.25 -10.47
C PHE A 30 -8.70 13.24 -9.89
N ASN A 31 -9.99 13.60 -9.82
CA ASN A 31 -11.05 12.71 -9.37
C ASN A 31 -11.15 11.45 -10.26
N SER A 32 -10.97 11.60 -11.56
CA SER A 32 -10.92 10.47 -12.49
C SER A 32 -9.74 9.54 -12.22
N LEU A 33 -8.54 10.10 -11.96
CA LEU A 33 -7.35 9.33 -11.58
C LEU A 33 -7.59 8.54 -10.29
N MET A 34 -8.14 9.19 -9.26
CA MET A 34 -8.48 8.57 -7.98
C MET A 34 -9.49 7.45 -8.17
N SER A 35 -10.59 7.69 -8.89
CA SER A 35 -11.63 6.70 -9.16
C SER A 35 -11.08 5.47 -9.90
N VAL A 36 -10.21 5.65 -10.89
CA VAL A 36 -9.59 4.52 -11.60
C VAL A 36 -8.70 3.71 -10.66
N ALA A 37 -7.92 4.37 -9.81
CA ALA A 37 -7.05 3.67 -8.85
C ALA A 37 -7.87 2.91 -7.79
N PHE A 38 -8.89 3.54 -7.20
CA PHE A 38 -9.78 2.91 -6.22
C PHE A 38 -10.55 1.73 -6.82
N LYS A 39 -11.13 1.88 -8.02
CA LYS A 39 -11.77 0.77 -8.76
C LYS A 39 -10.80 -0.36 -9.08
N GLY A 40 -9.50 -0.10 -9.17
CA GLY A 40 -8.48 -1.15 -9.29
C GLY A 40 -8.29 -1.92 -7.98
N LEU A 41 -8.29 -1.22 -6.85
CA LEU A 41 -8.11 -1.80 -5.52
C LEU A 41 -9.34 -2.52 -4.99
N THR A 42 -10.53 -2.09 -5.35
CA THR A 42 -11.79 -2.68 -4.86
C THR A 42 -12.32 -3.81 -5.74
N GLN A 43 -11.60 -4.21 -6.79
CA GLN A 43 -11.96 -5.42 -7.56
C GLN A 43 -11.99 -6.63 -6.64
N GLU A 44 -13.06 -7.42 -6.75
CA GLU A 44 -13.24 -8.67 -6.02
C GLU A 44 -12.03 -9.58 -6.20
N ILE A 45 -11.64 -10.23 -5.10
CA ILE A 45 -10.52 -11.16 -5.08
C ILE A 45 -10.99 -12.47 -5.74
N PRO A 46 -10.33 -12.91 -6.83
CA PRO A 46 -10.60 -14.20 -7.44
C PRO A 46 -10.46 -15.36 -6.45
N GLU A 47 -11.24 -16.43 -6.69
CA GLU A 47 -11.28 -17.62 -5.82
C GLU A 47 -9.90 -18.27 -5.63
N GLU A 48 -9.01 -18.17 -6.62
CA GLU A 48 -7.64 -18.69 -6.54
C GLU A 48 -6.77 -18.06 -5.42
N PHE A 49 -7.20 -16.95 -4.81
CA PHE A 49 -6.50 -16.30 -3.69
C PHE A 49 -7.28 -16.35 -2.37
N THR A 50 -8.43 -17.02 -2.31
CA THR A 50 -9.23 -17.04 -1.08
C THR A 50 -8.65 -17.90 0.02
N THR A 51 -7.69 -18.76 -0.31
CA THR A 51 -7.01 -19.64 0.65
C THR A 51 -5.57 -19.16 0.87
N PRO A 52 -5.13 -18.92 2.12
CA PRO A 52 -3.74 -18.67 2.43
C PRO A 52 -2.86 -19.87 2.04
N THR A 53 -1.60 -19.60 1.73
CA THR A 53 -0.61 -20.63 1.41
C THR A 53 0.71 -20.30 2.11
N GLU A 54 1.37 -21.31 2.64
CA GLU A 54 2.67 -21.20 3.33
C GLU A 54 3.83 -21.62 2.42
N SER A 55 3.55 -22.14 1.21
CA SER A 55 4.58 -22.56 0.27
C SER A 55 5.23 -21.36 -0.41
N THR A 56 6.53 -21.16 -0.19
CA THR A 56 7.34 -20.07 -0.76
C THR A 56 7.20 -19.99 -2.29
N ASP A 57 7.30 -21.12 -2.99
CA ASP A 57 7.16 -21.18 -4.46
C ASP A 57 5.79 -20.69 -4.96
N ILE A 58 4.72 -21.06 -4.24
CA ILE A 58 3.36 -20.64 -4.59
C ILE A 58 3.20 -19.15 -4.29
N ILE A 59 3.68 -18.68 -3.12
CA ILE A 59 3.66 -17.27 -2.74
C ILE A 59 4.34 -16.40 -3.80
N ASP A 60 5.54 -16.80 -4.24
CA ASP A 60 6.31 -16.06 -5.25
C ASP A 60 5.59 -15.98 -6.60
N LYS A 61 4.95 -17.07 -7.01
CA LYS A 61 4.14 -17.11 -8.23
C LYS A 61 2.90 -16.21 -8.11
N LEU A 62 2.20 -16.26 -6.98
CA LEU A 62 0.99 -15.46 -6.75
C LEU A 62 1.31 -13.97 -6.62
N ASN A 63 2.42 -13.60 -5.97
CA ASN A 63 2.89 -12.21 -5.90
C ASN A 63 3.12 -11.59 -7.29
N LYS A 64 3.55 -12.41 -8.28
CA LYS A 64 3.78 -11.99 -9.67
C LYS A 64 2.52 -12.03 -10.55
N ASN A 65 1.37 -12.44 -10.02
CA ASN A 65 0.11 -12.52 -10.77
C ASN A 65 -0.34 -11.12 -11.23
N ASP A 66 -0.89 -11.04 -12.45
CA ASP A 66 -1.38 -9.80 -13.05
C ASP A 66 -2.39 -9.06 -12.14
N PHE A 67 -3.23 -9.77 -11.39
CA PHE A 67 -4.20 -9.21 -10.45
C PHE A 67 -3.52 -8.44 -9.32
N TRP A 68 -2.56 -9.06 -8.64
CA TRP A 68 -1.81 -8.42 -7.56
C TRP A 68 -0.88 -7.32 -8.06
N MET A 69 -0.29 -7.49 -9.23
CA MET A 69 0.50 -6.45 -9.90
C MET A 69 -0.33 -5.19 -10.19
N LEU A 70 -1.61 -5.36 -10.57
CA LEU A 70 -2.53 -4.24 -10.76
C LEU A 70 -2.79 -3.53 -9.43
N LYS A 71 -3.18 -4.27 -8.39
CA LYS A 71 -3.46 -3.70 -7.06
C LYS A 71 -2.24 -2.99 -6.49
N LYS A 72 -1.05 -3.62 -6.58
CA LYS A 72 0.24 -3.02 -6.17
C LYS A 72 0.46 -1.66 -6.83
N LYS A 73 0.24 -1.54 -8.14
CA LYS A 73 0.39 -0.25 -8.85
C LYS A 73 -0.63 0.78 -8.39
N CYS A 74 -1.90 0.38 -8.22
CA CYS A 74 -2.96 1.27 -7.74
C CYS A 74 -2.65 1.82 -6.34
N ILE A 75 -2.34 0.96 -5.37
CA ILE A 75 -2.08 1.41 -3.99
C ILE A 75 -0.77 2.19 -3.89
N THR A 76 0.25 1.84 -4.68
CA THR A 76 1.51 2.60 -4.71
C THR A 76 1.27 3.99 -5.29
N LEU A 77 0.47 4.13 -6.37
CA LEU A 77 0.08 5.43 -6.91
C LEU A 77 -0.66 6.27 -5.87
N LEU A 78 -1.63 5.69 -5.17
CA LEU A 78 -2.41 6.41 -4.15
C LEU A 78 -1.55 6.86 -2.96
N ASN A 79 -0.67 5.97 -2.47
CA ASN A 79 0.32 6.31 -1.45
C ASN A 79 1.24 7.45 -1.93
N ARG A 80 1.68 7.44 -3.20
CA ARG A 80 2.47 8.53 -3.78
C ARG A 80 1.72 9.86 -3.79
N VAL A 81 0.46 9.84 -4.20
CA VAL A 81 -0.41 11.03 -4.19
C VAL A 81 -0.53 11.58 -2.77
N MET A 82 -0.83 10.73 -1.79
CA MET A 82 -0.90 11.11 -0.38
C MET A 82 0.41 11.76 0.11
N ILE A 83 1.57 11.17 -0.20
CA ILE A 83 2.88 11.72 0.14
C ILE A 83 3.10 13.11 -0.47
N GLN A 84 2.73 13.29 -1.73
CA GLN A 84 2.96 14.54 -2.44
C GLN A 84 2.02 15.64 -1.95
N LEU A 85 0.78 15.30 -1.60
CA LEU A 85 -0.23 16.27 -1.16
C LEU A 85 -0.07 16.65 0.32
N PHE A 86 0.43 15.77 1.18
CA PHE A 86 0.66 16.09 2.60
C PHE A 86 1.84 17.06 2.84
N LYS A 87 2.60 17.41 1.79
CA LYS A 87 3.68 18.41 1.85
C LYS A 87 3.15 19.83 1.55
N GLU A 88 2.03 20.21 2.14
CA GLU A 88 1.28 21.44 1.80
C GLU A 88 2.10 22.73 1.92
N ASN A 89 3.03 22.78 2.88
CA ASN A 89 3.79 24.00 3.20
C ASN A 89 4.81 24.42 2.12
N GLU A 90 5.17 23.52 1.20
CA GLU A 90 6.17 23.78 0.14
C GLU A 90 5.55 23.79 -1.27
N ALA A 91 4.22 23.70 -1.36
CA ALA A 91 3.53 23.39 -2.59
C ALA A 91 3.05 24.64 -3.36
N GLU A 92 3.05 24.54 -4.70
CA GLU A 92 2.37 25.49 -5.61
C GLU A 92 0.87 25.59 -5.28
N ASP A 93 0.22 26.73 -5.54
CA ASP A 93 -1.19 26.95 -5.17
C ASP A 93 -2.16 25.90 -5.73
N ASP A 94 -1.92 25.43 -6.96
CA ASP A 94 -2.70 24.34 -7.58
C ASP A 94 -2.62 23.04 -6.78
N LEU A 95 -1.46 22.74 -6.16
CA LEU A 95 -1.27 21.54 -5.34
C LEU A 95 -1.96 21.66 -3.98
N LYS A 96 -2.05 22.87 -3.42
CA LYS A 96 -2.83 23.11 -2.20
C LYS A 96 -4.32 22.87 -2.44
N ALA A 97 -4.84 23.34 -3.56
CA ALA A 97 -6.22 23.09 -3.96
C ALA A 97 -6.50 21.59 -4.14
N LEU A 98 -5.59 20.85 -4.79
CA LEU A 98 -5.67 19.39 -4.90
C LEU A 98 -5.57 18.69 -3.56
N SER A 99 -4.69 19.15 -2.66
CA SER A 99 -4.57 18.56 -1.33
C SER A 99 -5.88 18.66 -0.56
N LYS A 100 -6.52 19.83 -0.62
CA LYS A 100 -7.86 20.02 -0.04
C LYS A 100 -8.88 19.05 -0.65
N ILE A 101 -8.95 18.93 -1.97
CA ILE A 101 -9.84 17.99 -2.66
C ILE A 101 -9.56 16.54 -2.22
N PHE A 102 -8.30 16.16 -2.11
CA PHE A 102 -7.90 14.82 -1.66
C PHE A 102 -8.31 14.57 -0.22
N LEU A 103 -8.01 15.49 0.68
CA LEU A 103 -8.35 15.39 2.10
C LEU A 103 -9.87 15.33 2.31
N GLU A 104 -10.66 16.14 1.60
CA GLU A 104 -12.11 16.20 1.76
C GLU A 104 -12.83 15.00 1.12
N ASN A 105 -12.38 14.53 -0.04
CA ASN A 105 -13.17 13.59 -0.84
C ASN A 105 -12.61 12.16 -0.92
N HIS A 106 -11.30 11.97 -0.73
CA HIS A 106 -10.64 10.69 -1.09
C HIS A 106 -9.83 10.06 0.05
N SER A 107 -9.34 10.87 0.99
CA SER A 107 -8.40 10.43 2.02
C SER A 107 -9.01 9.38 2.96
N LYS A 108 -10.27 9.56 3.35
CA LYS A 108 -11.02 8.58 4.16
C LYS A 108 -11.20 7.26 3.42
N GLU A 109 -11.64 7.29 2.16
CA GLU A 109 -11.79 6.08 1.33
C GLU A 109 -10.46 5.33 1.20
N LEU A 110 -9.34 6.04 1.05
CA LEU A 110 -8.01 5.42 0.99
C LEU A 110 -7.64 4.70 2.31
N ILE A 111 -7.98 5.27 3.46
CA ILE A 111 -7.75 4.65 4.78
C ILE A 111 -8.64 3.43 4.95
N ASP A 112 -9.92 3.53 4.59
CA ASP A 112 -10.88 2.42 4.65
C ASP A 112 -10.40 1.24 3.79
N ILE A 113 -9.89 1.52 2.58
CA ILE A 113 -9.29 0.51 1.71
C ILE A 113 -8.02 -0.09 2.31
N ALA A 114 -7.17 0.72 2.94
CA ALA A 114 -5.96 0.22 3.60
C ALA A 114 -6.32 -0.78 4.72
N PHE A 115 -7.30 -0.45 5.56
CA PHE A 115 -7.79 -1.38 6.57
C PHE A 115 -8.45 -2.63 5.97
N LEU A 116 -9.26 -2.48 4.92
CA LEU A 116 -9.85 -3.62 4.22
C LEU A 116 -8.79 -4.59 3.71
N ILE A 117 -7.67 -4.08 3.17
CA ILE A 117 -6.54 -4.90 2.74
C ILE A 117 -5.93 -5.66 3.92
N LEU A 118 -5.75 -5.01 5.07
CA LEU A 118 -5.24 -5.67 6.27
C LEU A 118 -6.21 -6.74 6.77
N ASP A 119 -7.51 -6.45 6.82
CA ASP A 119 -8.54 -7.43 7.20
C ASP A 119 -8.55 -8.65 6.26
N LEU A 120 -8.43 -8.42 4.95
CA LEU A 120 -8.36 -9.50 3.97
C LEU A 120 -7.08 -10.33 4.12
N SER A 121 -5.96 -9.71 4.47
CA SER A 121 -4.67 -10.41 4.65
C SER A 121 -4.67 -11.42 5.80
N LEU A 122 -5.61 -11.30 6.74
CA LEU A 122 -5.77 -12.25 7.84
C LEU A 122 -6.43 -13.57 7.42
N THR A 123 -7.17 -13.58 6.33
CA THR A 123 -8.02 -14.72 5.93
C THR A 123 -7.78 -15.20 4.51
N LYS A 124 -7.13 -14.40 3.67
CA LYS A 124 -6.90 -14.67 2.25
C LYS A 124 -5.46 -14.37 1.90
N PHE A 125 -4.99 -14.94 0.78
CA PHE A 125 -3.72 -14.51 0.23
C PHE A 125 -3.83 -13.08 -0.28
N VAL A 126 -2.95 -12.20 0.23
CA VAL A 126 -2.78 -10.83 -0.26
C VAL A 126 -1.29 -10.63 -0.51
N ALA A 127 -0.93 -10.11 -1.69
CA ALA A 127 0.46 -9.90 -2.04
C ALA A 127 1.17 -8.99 -1.02
N SER A 128 2.37 -9.38 -0.62
CA SER A 128 3.08 -8.76 0.50
C SER A 128 3.31 -7.26 0.30
N GLU A 129 3.61 -6.81 -0.91
CA GLU A 129 3.81 -5.38 -1.17
C GLU A 129 2.51 -4.57 -1.11
N VAL A 130 1.36 -5.20 -1.35
CA VAL A 130 0.05 -4.55 -1.17
C VAL A 130 -0.22 -4.34 0.32
N VAL A 131 0.07 -5.35 1.15
CA VAL A 131 0.01 -5.24 2.62
C VAL A 131 0.98 -4.16 3.10
N SER A 132 2.25 -4.17 2.67
CA SER A 132 3.24 -3.14 3.04
C SER A 132 2.77 -1.72 2.66
N CYS A 133 2.11 -1.56 1.51
CA CYS A 133 1.55 -0.26 1.13
C CYS A 133 0.40 0.17 2.04
N ALA A 134 -0.48 -0.75 2.43
CA ALA A 134 -1.60 -0.46 3.32
C ALA A 134 -1.09 0.01 4.69
N VAL A 135 -0.11 -0.70 5.28
CA VAL A 135 0.52 -0.29 6.54
C VAL A 135 1.13 1.11 6.42
N ARG A 136 1.89 1.38 5.35
CA ARG A 136 2.46 2.72 5.12
C ARG A 136 1.43 3.83 5.02
N ILE A 137 0.27 3.56 4.42
CA ILE A 137 -0.81 4.55 4.33
C ILE A 137 -1.31 4.88 5.73
N ILE A 138 -1.51 3.87 6.58
CA ILE A 138 -1.93 4.07 7.97
C ILE A 138 -0.89 4.88 8.74
N ASN A 139 0.40 4.52 8.68
CA ASN A 139 1.45 5.25 9.41
C ASN A 139 1.55 6.71 9.00
N ARG A 140 1.24 7.03 7.73
CA ARG A 140 1.30 8.42 7.21
C ARG A 140 0.12 9.29 7.64
N THR A 141 -0.89 8.73 8.27
CA THR A 141 -2.00 9.54 8.80
C THR A 141 -1.55 10.46 9.94
N ASP A 142 -0.40 10.19 10.56
CA ASP A 142 0.26 11.06 11.54
C ASP A 142 0.47 12.51 11.05
N LYS A 143 0.59 12.72 9.73
CA LYS A 143 0.75 14.04 9.12
C LYS A 143 -0.55 14.83 9.00
N ALA A 144 -1.71 14.22 9.24
CA ALA A 144 -3.02 14.82 9.07
C ALA A 144 -3.93 14.49 10.27
N PRO A 145 -4.11 15.41 11.24
CA PRO A 145 -4.80 15.12 12.51
C PRO A 145 -6.21 14.55 12.36
N ASN A 146 -6.96 15.00 11.34
CA ASN A 146 -8.30 14.49 11.04
C ASN A 146 -8.28 13.02 10.60
N LEU A 147 -7.24 12.58 9.90
CA LEU A 147 -7.07 11.19 9.47
C LEU A 147 -6.52 10.32 10.59
N LEU A 148 -5.60 10.87 11.39
CA LEU A 148 -5.10 10.20 12.58
C LEU A 148 -6.25 9.86 13.54
N ALA A 149 -7.22 10.76 13.73
CA ALA A 149 -8.39 10.49 14.56
C ALA A 149 -9.16 9.24 14.10
N ILE A 150 -9.38 9.08 12.79
CA ILE A 150 -10.04 7.90 12.20
C ILE A 150 -9.24 6.63 12.46
N VAL A 151 -7.90 6.70 12.34
CA VAL A 151 -7.02 5.55 12.61
C VAL A 151 -7.02 5.18 14.09
N LEU A 152 -7.03 6.17 14.99
CA LEU A 152 -7.04 5.95 16.44
C LEU A 152 -8.34 5.31 16.96
N GLU A 153 -9.47 5.46 16.24
CA GLU A 153 -10.69 4.71 16.53
C GLU A 153 -10.48 3.18 16.42
N ARG A 154 -9.45 2.74 15.69
CA ARG A 154 -9.08 1.34 15.48
C ARG A 154 -7.73 0.95 16.08
N HIS A 155 -7.22 1.70 17.06
CA HIS A 155 -5.88 1.45 17.63
C HIS A 155 -5.70 0.03 18.19
N GLU A 156 -6.73 -0.57 18.81
CA GLU A 156 -6.65 -1.95 19.28
C GLU A 156 -6.49 -2.95 18.14
N ASP A 157 -7.24 -2.78 17.04
CA ASP A 157 -7.08 -3.59 15.83
C ASP A 157 -5.67 -3.42 15.26
N ILE A 158 -5.15 -2.19 15.22
CA ILE A 158 -3.80 -1.91 14.73
C ILE A 158 -2.77 -2.69 15.53
N VAL A 159 -2.77 -2.53 16.85
CA VAL A 159 -1.76 -3.15 17.71
C VAL A 159 -1.91 -4.67 17.73
N PHE A 160 -3.10 -5.17 18.06
CA PHE A 160 -3.27 -6.59 18.38
C PHE A 160 -3.60 -7.45 17.16
N LYS A 161 -4.43 -6.93 16.25
CA LYS A 161 -4.95 -7.69 15.12
C LYS A 161 -4.05 -7.58 13.89
N TYR A 162 -3.38 -6.44 13.65
CA TYR A 162 -2.55 -6.26 12.46
C TYR A 162 -1.05 -6.31 12.76
N SER A 163 -0.55 -5.55 13.73
CA SER A 163 0.89 -5.45 13.98
C SER A 163 1.49 -6.76 14.47
N ILE A 164 0.87 -7.43 15.46
CA ILE A 164 1.41 -8.69 16.00
C ILE A 164 1.59 -9.76 14.90
N PRO A 165 0.57 -10.07 14.05
CA PRO A 165 0.77 -11.02 12.96
C PRO A 165 1.88 -10.64 11.98
N LEU A 166 2.03 -9.36 11.67
CA LEU A 166 3.07 -8.86 10.75
C LEU A 166 4.48 -8.95 11.33
N LEU A 167 4.62 -9.08 12.66
CA LEU A 167 5.92 -9.21 13.34
C LEU A 167 6.48 -10.63 13.34
N TYR A 168 5.66 -11.64 13.03
CA TYR A 168 6.11 -13.02 12.95
C TYR A 168 7.13 -13.23 11.83
N LEU A 169 8.01 -14.22 12.02
CA LEU A 169 8.95 -14.66 10.99
C LEU A 169 8.16 -15.36 9.88
N SER A 170 8.37 -14.92 8.65
CA SER A 170 7.85 -15.62 7.48
C SER A 170 8.62 -16.93 7.24
N PRO A 171 8.04 -17.90 6.50
CA PRO A 171 8.77 -19.10 6.07
C PRO A 171 10.09 -18.76 5.35
N HIS A 172 10.09 -17.69 4.56
CA HIS A 172 11.29 -17.19 3.88
C HIS A 172 12.35 -16.68 4.86
N ASP A 173 11.94 -15.96 5.93
CA ASP A 173 12.88 -15.52 6.97
C ASP A 173 13.54 -16.71 7.67
N ILE A 174 12.76 -17.77 7.93
CA ILE A 174 13.25 -19.00 8.57
C ILE A 174 14.22 -19.73 7.64
N GLU A 175 13.88 -19.83 6.36
CA GLU A 175 14.70 -20.44 5.31
C GLU A 175 16.02 -19.67 5.14
N GLU A 176 15.98 -18.35 4.95
CA GLU A 176 17.18 -17.53 4.79
C GLU A 176 18.06 -17.57 6.05
N PHE A 177 17.45 -17.52 7.24
CA PHE A 177 18.20 -17.68 8.50
C PHE A 177 18.90 -19.04 8.60
N THR A 178 18.25 -20.10 8.10
CA THR A 178 18.79 -21.47 8.17
C THR A 178 19.85 -21.73 7.09
N GLU A 179 19.60 -21.33 5.86
CA GLU A 179 20.45 -21.61 4.69
C GLU A 179 21.57 -20.59 4.51
N ASN A 180 21.33 -19.32 4.84
CA ASN A 180 22.29 -18.24 4.69
C ASN A 180 22.18 -17.19 5.83
N PRO A 181 22.52 -17.58 7.08
CA PRO A 181 22.37 -16.72 8.26
C PRO A 181 23.12 -15.39 8.15
N VAL A 182 24.22 -15.33 7.38
CA VAL A 182 24.98 -14.10 7.14
C VAL A 182 24.19 -13.13 6.26
N SER A 183 23.54 -13.62 5.19
CA SER A 183 22.66 -12.80 4.35
C SER A 183 21.48 -12.28 5.17
N TYR A 184 20.80 -13.17 5.89
CA TYR A 184 19.68 -12.81 6.75
C TYR A 184 20.05 -11.73 7.78
N THR A 185 21.16 -11.93 8.51
CA THR A 185 21.64 -10.96 9.50
C THR A 185 21.97 -9.62 8.85
N ARG A 186 22.63 -9.62 7.68
CA ARG A 186 22.89 -8.39 6.91
C ARG A 186 21.59 -7.73 6.45
N GLY A 187 20.59 -8.51 6.04
CA GLY A 187 19.27 -8.03 5.65
C GLY A 187 18.57 -7.27 6.77
N LEU A 188 18.62 -7.78 8.00
CA LEU A 188 18.08 -7.13 9.21
C LEU A 188 18.73 -5.76 9.46
N TYR A 189 20.07 -5.68 9.36
CA TYR A 189 20.82 -4.44 9.57
C TYR A 189 20.83 -3.51 8.35
N SER A 190 20.56 -4.01 7.15
CA SER A 190 20.48 -3.20 5.95
C SER A 190 19.16 -2.42 5.97
N LEU A 191 19.27 -1.10 6.12
CA LEU A 191 18.16 -0.15 6.01
C LEU A 191 17.48 -0.15 4.62
N THR A 192 17.81 -1.07 3.72
CA THR A 192 17.36 -1.11 2.32
C THR A 192 16.42 -2.28 2.00
N ILE A 193 16.49 -3.42 2.70
CA ILE A 193 15.67 -4.61 2.40
C ILE A 193 14.63 -4.87 3.50
N SER A 194 15.00 -4.77 4.78
CA SER A 194 14.04 -4.88 5.88
C SER A 194 13.06 -3.71 5.90
N SER A 195 13.56 -2.48 5.68
CA SER A 195 12.85 -1.20 5.78
C SER A 195 11.67 -0.98 4.82
N LEU A 196 11.44 -1.90 3.87
CA LEU A 196 10.34 -1.84 2.90
C LEU A 196 9.31 -2.95 3.11
N SER A 197 9.52 -3.84 4.08
CA SER A 197 8.60 -4.93 4.43
C SER A 197 7.43 -4.44 5.30
N ALA A 198 6.29 -5.12 5.24
CA ALA A 198 5.15 -4.84 6.11
C ALA A 198 5.53 -4.96 7.58
N ARG A 199 6.43 -5.90 7.90
CA ARG A 199 6.99 -6.11 9.24
C ARG A 199 7.70 -4.88 9.78
N SER A 200 8.58 -4.25 9.00
CA SER A 200 9.27 -3.03 9.44
C SER A 200 8.30 -1.87 9.65
N TYR A 201 7.30 -1.70 8.79
CA TYR A 201 6.30 -0.66 8.99
C TYR A 201 5.37 -0.94 10.17
N ALA A 202 5.12 -2.21 10.51
CA ALA A 202 4.35 -2.58 11.69
C ALA A 202 5.09 -2.26 13.00
N ILE A 203 6.43 -2.18 12.99
CA ILE A 203 7.21 -1.69 14.14
C ILE A 203 7.03 -0.17 14.30
N ASP A 204 6.85 0.55 13.19
CA ASP A 204 6.68 2.00 13.16
C ASP A 204 5.22 2.47 13.38
N MET A 205 4.28 1.53 13.57
CA MET A 205 2.85 1.79 13.86
C MET A 205 2.62 2.17 15.32
#